data_AF-A0A0H3I100-F1
#
_entry.id   AF-A0A0H3I100-F1
#
_cell.length_a   1.000
_cell.length_b   1.000
_cell.length_c   1.000
_cell.angle_alpha   90.00
_cell.angle_beta   90.00
_cell.angle_gamma   90.00
#
_symmetry.space_group_name_H-M   'P 1'
#
loop_
_entity.id
_entity.type
_entity.pdbx_description
1 polymer ?
#
loop_
_entity_poly.entity_id
_entity_poly.type
_entity_poly.pdbx_seq_one_letter_code
_entity_poly.pdbx_strand_id
1 'polypeptide(L)' 'MASSESTPFERGDEAEGFLIITAADKGLVDIDERRPLSLVPEAAREWMRQDVSGKEAEKIATDGAVSTGIQ' A
#
# COMPACT_ATOMS: atom_id res chain seq x y z
N MET A 1 0.10 -5.71 -2.96
CA MET A 1 -0.12 -5.31 -1.56
C MET A 1 0.99 -4.34 -1.20
N ALA A 2 0.65 -3.15 -0.68
CA ALA A 2 1.63 -2.15 -0.26
C ALA A 2 1.77 -2.15 1.27
N SER A 3 3.00 -2.00 1.76
CA SER A 3 3.31 -1.87 3.18
C SER A 3 4.22 -0.68 3.47
N SER A 4 4.15 -0.17 4.71
CA SER A 4 5.08 0.80 5.28
C SER A 4 5.86 0.13 6.41
N GLU A 5 7.16 0.41 6.50
CA GLU A 5 8.13 -0.40 7.25
C GLU A 5 9.08 0.49 8.07
N SER A 6 9.44 0.05 9.27
CA SER A 6 10.53 0.62 10.07
C SER A 6 11.83 -0.12 9.77
N THR A 7 12.91 0.58 9.38
CA THR A 7 14.21 -0.05 9.08
C THR A 7 15.17 0.07 10.27
N PRO A 8 16.01 -0.95 10.54
CA PRO A 8 16.24 -2.18 9.78
C PRO A 8 15.33 -3.35 10.22
N PHE A 9 14.78 -4.06 9.23
CA PHE A 9 13.86 -5.20 9.40
C PHE A 9 14.36 -6.34 10.29
N GLU A 10 15.67 -6.59 10.31
CA GLU A 10 16.25 -7.78 10.96
C GLU A 10 16.43 -7.61 12.47
N ARG A 11 16.08 -6.45 13.04
CA ARG A 11 16.28 -6.20 14.47
C ARG A 11 15.37 -7.07 15.34
N GLY A 12 14.25 -7.56 14.80
CA GLY A 12 13.29 -8.39 15.55
C GLY A 12 12.71 -7.67 16.76
N ASP A 13 12.63 -6.34 16.71
CA ASP A 13 12.03 -5.52 17.75
C ASP A 13 10.51 -5.76 17.74
N GLU A 14 9.96 -6.32 18.82
CA GLU A 14 8.53 -6.63 18.92
C GLU A 14 7.64 -5.39 18.82
N ALA A 15 8.20 -4.18 18.99
CA ALA A 15 7.51 -2.91 18.79
C ALA A 15 7.64 -2.34 17.37
N GLU A 16 8.53 -2.87 16.53
CA GLU A 16 8.72 -2.45 15.14
C GLU A 16 8.18 -3.53 14.18
N GLY A 17 7.34 -3.13 13.24
CA GLY A 17 6.72 -4.04 12.27
C GLY A 17 6.27 -3.30 11.03
N PHE A 18 5.35 -3.91 10.28
CA PHE A 18 4.84 -3.35 9.04
C PHE A 18 3.35 -3.08 9.09
N LEU A 19 2.93 -2.08 8.33
CA LEU A 19 1.54 -1.69 8.17
C LEU A 19 1.07 -2.07 6.78
N ILE A 20 -0.05 -2.79 6.66
CA ILE A 20 -0.72 -3.01 5.37
C ILE A 20 -1.53 -1.78 5.02
N ILE A 21 -1.27 -1.19 3.85
CA ILE A 21 -2.04 -0.05 3.36
C ILE A 21 -3.37 -0.55 2.80
N THR A 22 -4.48 0.10 3.18
CA THR A 22 -5.82 -0.24 2.71
C THR A 22 -6.45 0.89 1.90
N ALA A 23 -7.17 0.55 0.83
CA ALA A 23 -7.99 1.47 0.06
C ALA A 23 -9.48 1.33 0.43
N ALA A 24 -10.27 2.38 0.18
CA ALA A 24 -11.72 2.35 0.29
C ALA A 24 -12.34 2.14 -1.09
N ASP A 25 -13.28 1.21 -1.22
CA ASP A 25 -14.04 1.02 -2.46
C ASP A 25 -15.04 2.17 -2.65
N LYS A 26 -15.11 2.74 -3.86
CA LYS A 26 -16.05 3.80 -4.20
C LYS A 26 -17.40 3.22 -4.61
N GLY A 27 -18.09 2.59 -3.67
CA GLY A 27 -19.50 2.24 -3.75
C GLY A 27 -20.27 3.00 -2.68
N LEU A 28 -21.28 3.79 -3.06
CA LEU A 28 -22.19 4.42 -2.11
C LEU A 28 -22.83 3.28 -1.27
N VAL A 29 -22.56 3.23 0.04
CA VAL A 29 -22.92 2.14 1.00
C VAL A 29 -21.86 1.04 1.12
N ASP A 30 -20.66 1.37 1.58
CA ASP A 30 -19.94 0.49 2.51
C ASP A 30 -19.01 1.33 3.39
N ILE A 31 -19.50 1.65 4.59
CA ILE A 31 -18.83 2.52 5.56
C ILE A 31 -17.65 1.79 6.25
N ASP A 32 -17.51 0.47 6.07
CA ASP A 32 -16.55 -0.38 6.79
C ASP A 32 -15.66 -1.28 5.91
N GLU A 33 -15.89 -1.38 4.59
CA GLU A 33 -15.06 -2.24 3.73
C GLU A 33 -13.78 -1.54 3.28
N ARG A 34 -12.72 -1.67 4.08
CA ARG A 34 -11.34 -1.36 3.65
C ARG A 34 -10.67 -2.62 3.15
N ARG A 35 -10.21 -2.60 1.90
CA ARG A 35 -9.47 -3.71 1.28
C ARG A 35 -7.99 -3.39 1.18
N PRO A 36 -7.09 -4.38 1.23
CA PRO A 36 -5.67 -4.13 1.00
C PRO A 36 -5.44 -3.45 -0.35
N LEU A 37 -4.61 -2.41 -0.36
CA LEU A 37 -4.18 -1.73 -1.58
C LEU A 37 -3.32 -2.69 -2.40
N SER A 38 -3.85 -3.11 -3.55
CA SER A 38 -3.14 -3.93 -4.53
C SER A 38 -2.59 -3.05 -5.63
N LEU A 39 -1.30 -3.21 -5.94
CA LEU A 39 -0.60 -2.47 -6.99
C LEU A 39 -0.32 -3.38 -8.17
N VAL A 40 -0.31 -2.82 -9.38
CA VAL A 40 0.24 -3.50 -10.55
C VAL A 40 1.75 -3.78 -10.36
N PRO A 41 2.32 -4.80 -11.01
CA PRO A 41 3.70 -5.22 -10.77
C PRO A 41 4.76 -4.12 -10.95
N GLU A 42 4.56 -3.21 -11.91
CA GLU A 42 5.48 -2.09 -12.14
C GLU A 42 5.44 -1.07 -11.00
N ALA A 43 4.24 -0.66 -10.60
CA ALA A 43 4.05 0.24 -9.44
C ALA A 43 4.56 -0.39 -8.13
N ALA A 44 4.42 -1.71 -7.96
CA ALA A 44 4.97 -2.40 -6.80
C ALA A 44 6.52 -2.35 -6.75
N ARG A 45 7.19 -2.38 -7.90
CA ARG A 45 8.66 -2.24 -7.97
C ARG A 45 9.10 -0.82 -7.62
N GLU A 46 8.41 0.19 -8.16
CA GLU A 46 8.68 1.58 -7.80
C GLU A 46 8.42 1.84 -6.31
N TRP A 47 7.36 1.27 -5.74
CA TRP A 47 7.04 1.39 -4.31
C TRP A 47 8.17 0.90 -3.39
N MET A 48 8.90 -0.15 -3.77
CA MET A 48 9.96 -0.75 -2.93
C MET A 48 11.28 0.05 -2.94
N ARG A 49 11.40 1.08 -3.78
CA ARG A 49 12.61 1.89 -3.85
C ARG A 49 12.77 2.76 -2.60
N GLN A 50 13.94 2.70 -1.96
CA GLN A 50 14.22 3.44 -0.72
C GLN A 50 14.34 4.96 -0.91
N ASP A 51 14.59 5.41 -2.14
CA ASP A 51 14.74 6.82 -2.50
C ASP A 51 13.41 7.50 -2.89
N VAL A 52 12.29 6.80 -2.76
CA VAL A 52 10.96 7.33 -3.06
C VAL A 52 10.48 8.23 -1.94
N SER A 53 10.18 9.47 -2.27
CA SER A 53 9.57 10.41 -1.33
C SER A 53 8.12 10.04 -1.03
N GLY A 54 7.59 10.49 0.11
CA GLY A 54 6.18 10.24 0.47
C GLY A 54 5.18 10.73 -0.60
N LYS A 55 5.49 11.81 -1.31
CA LYS A 55 4.66 12.34 -2.40
C LYS A 55 4.69 11.45 -3.64
N GLU A 56 5.85 10.90 -3.97
CA GLU A 56 6.00 9.94 -5.06
C GLU A 56 5.31 8.62 -4.71
N ALA A 57 5.42 8.16 -3.45
CA ALA A 57 4.70 7.00 -2.94
C ALA A 57 3.18 7.17 -3.07
N GLU A 58 2.63 8.33 -2.67
CA GLU A 58 1.19 8.64 -2.83
C GLU A 58 0.76 8.58 -4.31
N LYS A 59 1.59 9.10 -5.21
CA LYS A 59 1.33 9.04 -6.65
C LYS A 59 1.39 7.60 -7.18
N ILE A 60 2.37 6.81 -6.77
CA ILE A 60 2.48 5.37 -7.11
C ILE A 60 1.26 4.60 -6.61
N ALA A 61 0.80 4.89 -5.39
CA ALA A 61 -0.38 4.26 -4.80
C ALA A 61 -1.67 4.61 -5.58
N THR A 62 -1.81 5.86 -6.00
CA THR A 62 -3.01 6.33 -6.72
C THR A 62 -3.05 5.83 -8.16
N ASP A 63 -1.92 5.94 -8.87
CA ASP A 63 -1.81 5.60 -10.30
C ASP A 63 -1.70 4.08 -10.53
N GLY A 64 -1.10 3.36 -9.58
CA GLY A 64 -0.79 1.94 -9.70
C GLY A 64 -1.82 1.00 -9.09
N ALA A 65 -2.88 1.51 -8.46
CA ALA A 65 -3.90 0.71 -7.81
C ALA A 65 -4.68 -0.16 -8.81
N VAL A 66 -4.83 -1.44 -8.48
CA VAL A 66 -5.72 -2.36 -9.19
C VAL A 66 -7.13 -2.17 -8.64
N SER A 67 -8.10 -1.85 -9.51
CA SER A 67 -9.51 -1.85 -9.15
C SER A 67 -9.96 -3.30 -8.89
N THR A 68 -10.17 -3.65 -7.63
CA THR A 68 -10.78 -4.92 -7.22
C THR A 68 -12.31 -4.81 -7.21
N GLY A 69 -12.89 -4.30 -8.30
CA GLY A 69 -14.32 -4.53 -8.57
C GLY A 69 -14.51 -6.00 -8.93
N ILE A 70 -15.36 -6.72 -8.20
CA ILE A 70 -15.72 -8.09 -8.57
C ILE A 70 -16.34 -8.03 -9.98
N GLN A 71 -15.71 -8.72 -10.94
CA GLN A 71 -16.30 -9.04 -12.24
C GLN A 71 -16.99 -10.39 -12.19
#